data_AF-A0A8K0J4Z2-F1
#
_entry.id   AF-A0A8K0J4Z2-F1
#
_cell.length_a   1.000
_cell.length_b   1.000
_cell.length_c   1.000
_cell.angle_alpha   90.00
_cell.angle_beta   90.00
_cell.angle_gamma   90.00
#
_symmetry.space_group_name_H-M   'P 1'
#
loop_
_entity.id
_entity.type
_entity.pdbx_description
1 polymer ?
#
loop_
_entity_poly.entity_id
_entity_poly.type
_entity_poly.pdbx_seq_one_letter_code
_entity_poly.pdbx_strand_id
1 'polypeptide(L)'
;MSTPQLKREQLAFREAEIAAAISAMQAVHANRSLPSSRPEGRHLATFAHRIDMARLVVAGHSYGATGALQFLARSEGPLPAAAIVLDPGKHSGPLNTRIRVPILVVHSDSWSRAHTPFFGRPHFDTVRHLAAHVLAATGAAWFLTSRATSHPSVTDAPLLQPLLLSWTTGAGLDTKAALSEYVAVSHDFIRLLANDPPRGVLAQPVTHVAYDQWVDAERQKSYPADLASKWQVHVSPASLDKHAGLD
;
A
#
# COMPACT_ATOMS: atom_id res chain seq x y z
N MET A 1 -19.39 23.95 6.16
CA MET A 1 -19.00 22.65 5.55
C MET A 1 -18.86 21.63 6.67
N SER A 2 -19.48 20.45 6.56
CA SER A 2 -19.33 19.39 7.57
C SER A 2 -17.99 18.66 7.42
N THR A 3 -17.49 18.01 8.48
CA THR A 3 -16.24 17.21 8.42
C THR A 3 -16.28 16.14 7.32
N PRO A 4 -17.38 15.38 7.12
CA PRO A 4 -17.47 14.44 6.01
C PRO A 4 -17.42 15.11 4.63
N GLN A 5 -18.02 16.29 4.48
CA GLN A 5 -17.95 17.04 3.23
C GLN A 5 -16.53 17.52 2.96
N LEU A 6 -15.85 18.11 3.95
CA LEU A 6 -14.46 18.53 3.84
C LEU A 6 -13.55 17.37 3.40
N LYS A 7 -13.72 16.19 4.00
CA LYS A 7 -12.92 15.00 3.65
C LYS A 7 -13.14 14.55 2.22
N ARG A 8 -14.39 14.58 1.73
CA ARG A 8 -14.69 14.30 0.32
C ARG A 8 -14.00 15.29 -0.63
N GLU A 9 -14.11 16.59 -0.36
CA GLU A 9 -13.47 17.61 -1.19
C GLU A 9 -11.93 17.49 -1.16
N GLN A 10 -11.36 17.22 0.01
CA GLN A 10 -9.91 16.99 0.15
C GLN A 10 -9.45 15.76 -0.64
N LEU A 11 -10.21 14.66 -0.65
CA LEU A 11 -9.87 13.49 -1.46
C LEU A 11 -10.03 13.75 -2.96
N ALA A 12 -11.08 14.47 -3.38
CA ALA A 12 -11.27 14.86 -4.77
C ALA A 12 -10.12 15.77 -5.25
N PHE A 13 -9.65 16.67 -4.39
CA PHE A 13 -8.47 17.49 -4.69
C PHE A 13 -7.19 16.63 -4.83
N ARG A 14 -6.96 15.68 -3.91
CA ARG A 14 -5.84 14.73 -4.00
C ARG A 14 -5.89 13.89 -5.28
N GLU A 15 -7.06 13.43 -5.68
CA GLU A 15 -7.30 12.71 -6.94
C GLU A 15 -6.85 13.55 -8.16
N ALA A 16 -7.25 14.83 -8.20
CA ALA A 16 -6.84 15.75 -9.26
C ALA A 16 -5.32 16.00 -9.26
N GLU A 17 -4.69 16.10 -8.09
CA GLU A 17 -3.23 16.28 -8.01
C GLU A 17 -2.45 15.05 -8.44
N ILE A 18 -2.93 13.84 -8.14
CA ILE A 18 -2.34 12.59 -8.66
C ILE A 18 -2.43 12.59 -10.19
N ALA A 19 -3.59 12.91 -10.75
CA ALA A 19 -3.78 12.98 -12.20
C ALA A 19 -2.88 14.03 -12.86
N ALA A 20 -2.74 15.22 -12.24
CA ALA A 20 -1.87 16.28 -12.72
C ALA A 20 -0.39 15.88 -12.66
N ALA A 21 0.04 15.19 -11.60
CA ALA A 21 1.40 14.68 -11.48
C ALA A 21 1.72 13.65 -12.57
N ILE A 22 0.80 12.73 -12.87
CA ILE A 22 0.94 11.77 -13.97
C ILE A 22 1.04 12.48 -15.31
N SER A 23 0.18 13.47 -15.55
CA SER A 23 0.21 14.28 -16.78
C SER A 23 1.53 15.04 -16.93
N ALA A 24 2.08 15.56 -15.83
CA ALA A 24 3.40 16.20 -15.82
C ALA A 24 4.50 15.19 -16.16
N MET A 25 4.49 13.98 -15.57
CA MET A 25 5.45 12.93 -15.91
C MET A 25 5.39 12.52 -17.39
N GLN A 26 4.19 12.40 -17.96
CA GLN A 26 4.00 12.15 -19.40
C GLN A 26 4.58 13.28 -20.26
N ALA A 27 4.38 14.54 -19.85
CA ALA A 27 4.95 15.68 -20.55
C ALA A 27 6.48 15.70 -20.48
N VAL A 28 7.06 15.42 -19.31
CA VAL A 28 8.51 15.30 -19.13
C VAL A 28 9.06 14.16 -19.99
N HIS A 29 8.43 12.97 -19.96
CA HIS A 29 8.82 11.83 -20.79
C HIS A 29 8.81 12.17 -22.29
N ALA A 30 7.80 12.93 -22.74
CA ALA A 30 7.67 13.39 -24.13
C ALA A 30 8.55 14.62 -24.46
N ASN A 31 9.48 14.99 -23.58
CA ASN A 31 10.36 16.16 -23.72
C ASN A 31 9.61 17.49 -23.93
N ARG A 32 8.40 17.63 -23.38
CA ARG A 32 7.64 18.88 -23.42
C ARG A 32 8.10 19.81 -22.31
N SER A 33 8.22 21.10 -22.63
CA SER A 33 8.56 22.12 -21.64
C SER A 33 7.41 22.31 -20.65
N LEU A 34 7.73 22.33 -19.36
CA LEU A 34 6.78 22.60 -18.29
C LEU A 34 7.22 23.84 -17.50
N PRO A 35 6.29 24.73 -17.14
CA PRO A 35 6.61 25.83 -16.24
C PRO A 35 7.00 25.27 -14.86
N SER A 36 8.05 25.83 -14.27
CA SER A 36 8.49 25.50 -12.91
C SER A 36 8.73 26.78 -12.13
N SER A 37 8.15 26.88 -10.94
CA SER A 37 8.46 27.96 -9.98
C SER A 37 9.81 27.76 -9.28
N ARG A 38 10.46 26.61 -9.49
CA ARG A 38 11.72 26.21 -8.88
C ARG A 38 12.86 26.12 -9.91
N PRO A 39 14.08 26.56 -9.58
CA PRO A 39 15.22 26.54 -10.50
C PRO A 39 15.60 25.13 -10.96
N GLU A 40 15.33 24.11 -10.15
CA GLU A 40 15.56 22.70 -10.48
C GLU A 40 14.77 22.24 -11.71
N GLY A 41 13.68 22.93 -12.06
CA GLY A 41 12.87 22.66 -13.25
C GLY A 41 13.64 22.68 -14.56
N ARG A 42 14.78 23.40 -14.62
CA ARG A 42 15.68 23.40 -15.78
C ARG A 42 16.25 22.02 -16.13
N HIS A 43 16.25 21.09 -15.16
CA HIS A 43 16.77 19.74 -15.34
C HIS A 43 15.70 18.75 -15.81
N LEU A 44 14.43 19.14 -15.94
CA LEU A 44 13.34 18.22 -16.34
C LEU A 44 13.60 17.56 -17.70
N ALA A 45 14.18 18.30 -18.66
CA ALA A 45 14.53 17.76 -19.98
C ALA A 45 15.52 16.57 -19.91
N THR A 46 16.31 16.44 -18.83
CA THR A 46 17.24 15.30 -18.65
C THR A 46 16.54 13.97 -18.36
N PHE A 47 15.23 14.00 -18.08
CA PHE A 47 14.37 12.84 -17.90
C PHE A 47 13.58 12.46 -19.15
N ALA A 48 13.73 13.20 -20.26
CA ALA A 48 13.10 12.89 -21.54
C ALA A 48 13.38 11.44 -21.94
N HIS A 49 12.32 10.70 -22.31
CA HIS A 49 12.37 9.30 -22.70
C HIS A 49 12.94 8.32 -21.64
N ARG A 50 13.08 8.74 -20.38
CA ARG A 50 13.68 7.92 -19.29
C ARG A 50 12.68 7.47 -18.23
N ILE A 51 11.42 7.88 -18.34
CA ILE A 51 10.35 7.49 -17.42
C ILE A 51 9.57 6.32 -18.02
N ASP A 52 9.51 5.20 -17.32
CA ASP A 52 8.66 4.07 -17.74
C ASP A 52 7.20 4.32 -17.32
N MET A 53 6.42 4.87 -18.25
CA MET A 53 5.00 5.15 -18.02
C MET A 53 4.15 3.87 -18.00
N ALA A 54 4.63 2.76 -18.55
CA ALA A 54 3.89 1.49 -18.60
C ALA A 54 3.90 0.75 -17.25
N ARG A 55 4.92 0.99 -16.43
CA ARG A 55 5.05 0.42 -15.07
C ARG A 55 4.89 1.44 -13.96
N LEU A 56 4.04 2.45 -14.19
CA LEU A 56 3.73 3.47 -13.20
C LEU A 56 3.03 2.87 -11.98
N VAL A 57 3.47 3.23 -10.77
CA VAL A 57 2.84 2.82 -9.50
C VAL A 57 2.41 4.06 -8.73
N VAL A 58 1.19 4.05 -8.19
CA VAL A 58 0.74 5.07 -7.23
C VAL A 58 0.85 4.52 -5.82
N ALA A 59 1.54 5.23 -4.94
CA ALA A 59 1.69 4.85 -3.55
C ALA A 59 1.13 5.93 -2.62
N GLY A 60 0.63 5.51 -1.47
CA GLY A 60 0.14 6.44 -0.46
C GLY A 60 0.16 5.84 0.94
N HIS A 61 0.27 6.71 1.94
CA HIS A 61 0.19 6.37 3.36
C HIS A 61 -0.98 7.09 4.02
N SER A 62 -1.72 6.43 4.92
CA SER A 62 -2.78 7.06 5.73
C SER A 62 -3.86 7.72 4.87
N TYR A 63 -3.97 9.05 4.92
CA TYR A 63 -4.85 9.82 4.05
C TYR A 63 -4.50 9.66 2.56
N GLY A 64 -3.20 9.62 2.24
CA GLY A 64 -2.69 9.40 0.89
C GLY A 64 -3.01 8.01 0.36
N ALA A 65 -3.03 6.98 1.22
CA ALA A 65 -3.46 5.63 0.84
C ALA A 65 -4.93 5.62 0.41
N THR A 66 -5.79 6.35 1.13
CA THR A 66 -7.20 6.52 0.73
C THR A 66 -7.34 7.30 -0.57
N GLY A 67 -6.55 8.35 -0.76
CA GLY A 67 -6.50 9.10 -2.01
C GLY A 67 -6.06 8.25 -3.21
N ALA A 68 -5.06 7.38 -3.04
CA ALA A 68 -4.60 6.45 -4.07
C ALA A 68 -5.71 5.47 -4.48
N LEU A 69 -6.39 4.86 -3.50
CA LEU A 69 -7.52 3.96 -3.76
C LEU A 69 -8.68 4.69 -4.47
N GLN A 70 -8.97 5.93 -4.07
CA GLN A 70 -10.00 6.75 -4.71
C GLN A 70 -9.64 7.09 -6.15
N PHE A 71 -8.40 7.52 -6.40
CA PHE A 71 -7.91 7.81 -7.74
C PHE A 71 -8.03 6.58 -8.65
N LEU A 72 -7.58 5.41 -8.21
CA LEU A 72 -7.68 4.18 -9.01
C LEU A 72 -9.12 3.80 -9.35
N ALA A 73 -10.06 4.04 -8.45
CA ALA A 73 -11.44 3.66 -8.66
C ALA A 73 -12.26 4.63 -9.50
N ARG A 74 -11.74 5.84 -9.74
CA ARG A 74 -12.44 6.93 -10.45
C ARG A 74 -11.73 7.40 -11.71
N SER A 75 -10.45 7.09 -11.88
CA SER A 75 -9.69 7.50 -13.06
C SER A 75 -10.31 6.93 -14.34
N GLU A 76 -10.63 7.84 -15.26
CA GLU A 76 -11.11 7.53 -16.62
C GLU A 76 -9.95 7.49 -17.65
N GLY A 77 -8.73 7.86 -17.22
CA GLY A 77 -7.52 7.82 -18.04
C GLY A 77 -6.76 6.48 -17.93
N PRO A 78 -5.56 6.38 -18.54
CA PRO A 78 -4.68 5.23 -18.38
C PRO A 78 -4.43 4.99 -16.89
N LEU A 79 -4.82 3.80 -16.42
CA LEU A 79 -4.59 3.43 -15.03
C LEU A 79 -3.08 3.18 -14.81
N PRO A 80 -2.55 3.52 -13.63
CA PRO A 80 -1.25 3.02 -13.20
C PRO A 80 -1.22 1.49 -13.28
N ALA A 81 -0.04 0.92 -13.44
CA ALA A 81 0.15 -0.52 -13.47
C ALA A 81 -0.22 -1.19 -12.13
N ALA A 82 -0.07 -0.48 -11.01
CA ALA A 82 -0.40 -0.99 -9.67
C ALA A 82 -0.48 0.13 -8.61
N ALA A 83 -0.83 -0.24 -7.37
CA ALA A 83 -0.68 0.65 -6.21
C ALA A 83 -0.12 0.00 -4.94
N ILE A 84 0.50 0.83 -4.11
CA ILE A 84 0.97 0.49 -2.76
C ILE A 84 0.22 1.34 -1.74
N VAL A 85 -0.45 0.67 -0.81
CA VAL A 85 -1.45 1.25 0.10
C VAL A 85 -1.00 0.98 1.53
N LEU A 86 -0.42 1.99 2.17
CA LEU A 86 0.23 1.86 3.47
C LEU A 86 -0.70 2.42 4.56
N ASP A 87 -1.11 1.60 5.52
CA ASP A 87 -2.04 1.97 6.60
C ASP A 87 -3.19 2.89 6.12
N PRO A 88 -4.12 2.43 5.26
CA PRO A 88 -5.26 3.24 4.85
C PRO A 88 -5.95 3.88 6.06
N GLY A 89 -6.27 5.17 5.94
CA GLY A 89 -6.62 5.99 7.10
C GLY A 89 -8.04 5.73 7.62
N LYS A 90 -8.16 5.48 8.92
CA LYS A 90 -9.41 5.19 9.65
C LYS A 90 -10.42 6.33 9.68
N HIS A 91 -9.98 7.56 9.37
CA HIS A 91 -10.83 8.75 9.33
C HIS A 91 -10.75 9.49 7.98
N SER A 92 -10.24 8.82 6.95
CA SER A 92 -10.00 9.43 5.65
C SER A 92 -11.25 9.48 4.77
N GLY A 93 -12.23 8.61 5.01
CA GLY A 93 -13.38 8.41 4.14
C GLY A 93 -13.60 6.91 3.89
N PRO A 94 -14.69 6.51 3.21
CA PRO A 94 -14.90 5.12 2.84
C PRO A 94 -13.84 4.65 1.84
N LEU A 95 -13.41 3.39 1.94
CA LEU A 95 -12.51 2.79 0.97
C LEU A 95 -13.29 2.36 -0.28
N ASN A 96 -12.78 2.70 -1.46
CA ASN A 96 -13.39 2.30 -2.72
C ASN A 96 -12.85 0.94 -3.17
N THR A 97 -13.75 0.02 -3.49
CA THR A 97 -13.41 -1.36 -3.89
C THR A 97 -13.34 -1.57 -5.40
N ARG A 98 -13.70 -0.58 -6.22
CA ARG A 98 -13.71 -0.69 -7.70
C ARG A 98 -12.30 -0.53 -8.29
N ILE A 99 -11.37 -1.36 -7.84
CA ILE A 99 -9.97 -1.30 -8.26
C ILE A 99 -9.68 -2.46 -9.20
N ARG A 100 -9.10 -2.14 -10.36
CA ARG A 100 -8.86 -3.08 -11.47
C ARG A 100 -7.38 -3.31 -11.76
N VAL A 101 -6.52 -2.95 -10.82
CA VAL A 101 -5.06 -3.09 -10.93
C VAL A 101 -4.53 -3.78 -9.68
N PRO A 102 -3.37 -4.46 -9.76
CA PRO A 102 -2.75 -5.07 -8.59
C PRO A 102 -2.52 -4.08 -7.45
N ILE A 103 -2.71 -4.54 -6.20
CA ILE A 103 -2.42 -3.73 -5.01
C ILE A 103 -1.60 -4.48 -3.96
N LEU A 104 -0.67 -3.78 -3.34
CA LEU A 104 -0.01 -4.18 -2.10
C LEU A 104 -0.57 -3.32 -0.96
N VAL A 105 -1.28 -3.93 -0.03
CA VAL A 105 -1.71 -3.27 1.20
C VAL A 105 -0.82 -3.71 2.35
N VAL A 106 -0.19 -2.75 3.03
CA VAL A 106 0.63 -3.02 4.23
C VAL A 106 0.08 -2.22 5.41
N HIS A 107 -0.27 -2.94 6.47
CA HIS A 107 -0.56 -2.34 7.75
C HIS A 107 0.64 -2.38 8.68
N SER A 108 0.73 -1.40 9.57
CA SER A 108 1.53 -1.49 10.79
C SER A 108 0.80 -2.32 11.85
N ASP A 109 1.56 -2.90 12.77
CA ASP A 109 1.05 -3.75 13.85
C ASP A 109 0.02 -3.02 14.71
N SER A 110 0.32 -1.78 15.10
CA SER A 110 -0.61 -0.97 15.89
C SER A 110 -1.90 -0.63 15.12
N TRP A 111 -1.82 -0.51 13.79
CA TRP A 111 -2.97 -0.23 12.95
C TRP A 111 -3.91 -1.43 12.84
N SER A 112 -3.36 -2.63 12.66
CA SER A 112 -4.12 -3.88 12.62
C SER A 112 -4.72 -4.27 13.97
N ARG A 113 -3.99 -4.06 15.07
CA ARG A 113 -4.45 -4.36 16.44
C ARG A 113 -5.64 -3.51 16.90
N ALA A 114 -5.72 -2.28 16.42
CA ALA A 114 -6.70 -1.31 16.90
C ALA A 114 -8.11 -1.55 16.32
N HIS A 115 -9.01 -2.01 17.19
CA HIS A 115 -10.44 -2.19 16.89
C HIS A 115 -11.12 -0.83 16.76
N THR A 116 -11.39 -0.42 15.52
CA THR A 116 -11.91 0.91 15.20
C THR A 116 -13.11 0.79 14.27
N PRO A 117 -14.30 1.28 14.69
CA PRO A 117 -15.46 1.37 13.81
C PRO A 117 -15.12 2.21 12.57
N PHE A 118 -15.42 1.68 11.40
CA PHE A 118 -15.11 2.26 10.10
C PHE A 118 -16.31 2.07 9.17
N PHE A 119 -17.17 3.09 9.08
CA PHE A 119 -18.38 3.09 8.23
C PHE A 119 -19.25 1.83 8.40
N GLY A 120 -19.47 1.42 9.65
CA GLY A 120 -20.33 0.28 10.01
C GLY A 120 -19.63 -1.07 10.10
N ARG A 121 -18.32 -1.16 9.88
CA ARG A 121 -17.52 -2.40 10.02
C ARG A 121 -16.16 -2.13 10.68
N PRO A 122 -15.45 -3.14 11.22
CA PRO A 122 -14.07 -2.95 11.67
C PRO A 122 -13.16 -2.56 10.50
N HIS A 123 -12.23 -1.63 10.75
CA HIS A 123 -11.29 -1.17 9.72
C HIS A 123 -10.47 -2.30 9.10
N PHE A 124 -9.88 -3.18 9.93
CA PHE A 124 -9.08 -4.32 9.47
C PHE A 124 -9.86 -5.21 8.49
N ASP A 125 -11.09 -5.59 8.86
CA ASP A 125 -11.95 -6.41 8.00
C ASP A 125 -12.32 -5.71 6.71
N THR A 126 -12.54 -4.39 6.75
CA THR A 126 -12.83 -3.60 5.56
C THR A 126 -11.65 -3.63 4.57
N VAL A 127 -10.43 -3.49 5.08
CA VAL A 127 -9.19 -3.55 4.27
C VAL A 127 -8.92 -4.96 3.75
N ARG A 128 -9.10 -5.99 4.59
CA ARG A 128 -8.99 -7.40 4.17
C ARG A 128 -9.97 -7.72 3.06
N HIS A 129 -11.23 -7.29 3.21
CA HIS A 129 -12.27 -7.50 2.23
C HIS A 129 -12.01 -6.75 0.91
N LEU A 130 -11.47 -5.52 0.99
CA LEU A 130 -11.00 -4.78 -0.17
C LEU A 130 -9.92 -5.57 -0.93
N ALA A 131 -8.86 -6.00 -0.24
CA ALA A 131 -7.76 -6.74 -0.86
C ALA A 131 -8.23 -8.07 -1.47
N ALA A 132 -9.12 -8.80 -0.79
CA ALA A 132 -9.71 -10.02 -1.32
C ALA A 132 -10.56 -9.79 -2.58
N HIS A 133 -11.34 -8.70 -2.60
CA HIS A 133 -12.11 -8.31 -3.79
C HIS A 133 -11.20 -7.97 -4.97
N VAL A 134 -10.12 -7.22 -4.73
CA VAL A 134 -9.15 -6.90 -5.79
C VAL A 134 -8.43 -8.16 -6.25
N LEU A 135 -8.04 -9.05 -5.34
CA LEU A 135 -7.44 -10.35 -5.69
C LEU A 135 -8.34 -11.13 -6.63
N ALA A 136 -9.64 -11.24 -6.33
CA ALA A 136 -10.60 -11.94 -7.18
C ALA A 136 -10.77 -11.28 -8.56
N ALA A 137 -10.65 -9.95 -8.64
CA ALA A 137 -10.83 -9.21 -9.89
C ALA A 137 -9.58 -9.20 -10.78
N THR A 138 -8.38 -9.22 -10.20
CA THR A 138 -7.11 -9.01 -10.92
C THR A 138 -6.16 -10.20 -10.90
N GLY A 139 -6.42 -11.19 -10.03
CA GLY A 139 -5.48 -12.28 -9.73
C GLY A 139 -4.28 -11.85 -8.89
N ALA A 140 -4.17 -10.57 -8.50
CA ALA A 140 -2.99 -10.05 -7.81
C ALA A 140 -3.35 -8.98 -6.78
N ALA A 141 -3.45 -9.37 -5.51
CA ALA A 141 -3.47 -8.43 -4.40
C ALA A 141 -2.91 -9.06 -3.12
N TRP A 142 -2.27 -8.23 -2.30
CA TRP A 142 -1.69 -8.63 -1.02
C TRP A 142 -2.24 -7.76 0.10
N PHE A 143 -2.48 -8.36 1.26
CA PHE A 143 -2.70 -7.63 2.50
C PHE A 143 -1.83 -8.22 3.61
N LEU A 144 -0.92 -7.39 4.11
CA LEU A 144 0.11 -7.76 5.07
C LEU A 144 0.01 -6.89 6.33
N THR A 145 0.42 -7.44 7.47
CA THR A 145 0.72 -6.66 8.68
C THR A 145 2.20 -6.77 9.00
N SER A 146 2.90 -5.64 9.06
CA SER A 146 4.28 -5.52 9.56
C SER A 146 4.26 -5.51 11.09
N ARG A 147 4.72 -6.59 11.70
CA ARG A 147 4.75 -6.79 13.16
C ARG A 147 5.66 -5.77 13.84
N ALA A 148 5.34 -5.46 15.09
CA ALA A 148 6.13 -4.56 15.93
C ALA A 148 6.37 -3.18 15.31
N THR A 149 5.43 -2.67 14.50
CA THR A 149 5.50 -1.32 13.93
C THR A 149 4.27 -0.50 14.33
N SER A 150 4.41 0.83 14.38
CA SER A 150 3.29 1.76 14.49
C SER A 150 3.05 2.53 13.20
N HIS A 151 1.92 3.22 13.12
CA HIS A 151 1.52 4.05 11.98
C HIS A 151 2.63 4.93 11.38
N PRO A 152 3.43 5.70 12.15
CA PRO A 152 4.50 6.52 11.57
C PRO A 152 5.72 5.71 11.05
N SER A 153 5.83 4.41 11.33
CA SER A 153 7.03 3.59 11.02
C SER A 153 7.39 3.56 9.55
N VAL A 154 6.40 3.73 8.66
CA VAL A 154 6.59 3.72 7.21
C VAL A 154 7.07 5.07 6.65
N THR A 155 7.18 6.10 7.49
CA THR A 155 7.57 7.45 7.07
C THR A 155 9.00 7.77 7.52
N ASP A 156 9.53 8.92 7.11
CA ASP A 156 10.82 9.44 7.60
C ASP A 156 10.74 10.00 9.03
N ALA A 157 9.52 10.21 9.57
CA ALA A 157 9.32 10.82 10.88
C ALA A 157 10.11 10.13 12.01
N PRO A 158 10.24 8.80 12.06
CA PRO A 158 11.02 8.16 13.09
C PRO A 158 12.54 8.24 12.90
N LEU A 159 13.04 8.46 11.68
CA LEU A 159 14.45 8.73 11.44
C LEU A 159 14.81 10.15 11.89
N LEU A 160 13.89 11.10 11.65
CA LEU A 160 14.06 12.51 12.00
C LEU A 160 13.81 12.79 13.49
N GLN A 161 12.88 12.06 14.11
CA GLN A 161 12.52 12.20 15.51
C GLN A 161 12.31 10.81 16.14
N PRO A 162 13.40 10.13 16.56
CA PRO A 162 13.35 8.75 17.08
C PRO A 162 12.41 8.55 18.28
N LEU A 163 12.18 9.62 19.05
CA LEU A 163 11.26 9.62 20.20
C LEU A 163 9.79 9.44 19.81
N LEU A 164 9.38 9.75 18.57
CA LEU A 164 8.01 9.52 18.11
C LEU A 164 7.68 8.02 18.00
N LEU A 165 8.66 7.18 17.63
CA LEU A 165 8.43 5.73 17.55
C LEU A 165 8.39 5.11 18.95
N SER A 166 9.35 5.44 19.82
CA SER A 166 9.39 4.88 21.18
C SER A 166 8.12 5.19 21.98
N TRP A 167 7.49 6.35 21.74
CA TRP A 167 6.23 6.73 22.38
C TRP A 167 4.99 6.04 21.77
N THR A 168 5.03 5.64 20.49
CA THR A 168 3.88 5.05 19.79
C THR A 168 3.88 3.53 19.71
N THR A 169 5.04 2.87 19.79
CA THR A 169 5.16 1.39 19.78
C THR A 169 5.43 0.80 21.16
N GLY A 170 5.83 1.60 22.14
CA GLY A 170 6.29 1.11 23.45
C GLY A 170 7.57 0.27 23.36
N ALA A 171 8.28 0.28 22.22
CA ALA A 171 9.39 -0.60 21.93
C ALA A 171 10.57 0.16 21.31
N GLY A 172 11.79 -0.23 21.69
CA GLY A 172 13.06 0.24 21.12
C GLY A 172 13.42 -0.46 19.81
N LEU A 173 12.50 -0.54 18.84
CA LEU A 173 12.85 -1.09 17.53
C LEU A 173 13.91 -0.22 16.86
N ASP A 174 14.80 -0.90 16.14
CA ASP A 174 15.62 -0.24 15.13
C ASP A 174 14.72 0.32 14.03
N THR A 175 14.51 1.63 14.08
CA THR A 175 13.71 2.40 13.12
C THR A 175 14.15 2.17 11.68
N LYS A 176 15.45 1.98 11.44
CA LYS A 176 15.99 1.71 10.09
C LYS A 176 15.63 0.31 9.64
N ALA A 177 15.71 -0.68 10.52
CA ALA A 177 15.31 -2.04 10.21
C ALA A 177 13.82 -2.10 9.85
N ALA A 178 12.96 -1.47 10.65
CA ALA A 178 11.52 -1.41 10.39
C ALA A 178 11.20 -0.75 9.04
N LEU A 179 11.78 0.42 8.75
CA LEU A 179 11.58 1.10 7.46
C LEU A 179 12.14 0.28 6.29
N SER A 180 13.28 -0.39 6.48
CA SER A 180 13.89 -1.23 5.45
C SER A 180 12.98 -2.39 5.03
N GLU A 181 12.18 -2.94 5.94
CA GLU A 181 11.18 -3.96 5.62
C GLU A 181 10.07 -3.42 4.69
N TYR A 182 9.57 -2.20 4.95
CA TYR A 182 8.60 -1.54 4.06
C TYR A 182 9.20 -1.27 2.68
N VAL A 183 10.46 -0.82 2.62
CA VAL A 183 11.18 -0.58 1.35
C VAL A 183 11.36 -1.90 0.59
N ALA A 184 11.80 -2.96 1.26
CA ALA A 184 12.06 -4.26 0.66
C ALA A 184 10.78 -4.86 0.04
N VAL A 185 9.67 -4.90 0.79
CA VAL A 185 8.41 -5.47 0.27
C VAL A 185 7.82 -4.62 -0.86
N SER A 186 7.95 -3.30 -0.78
CA SER A 186 7.50 -2.38 -1.84
C SER A 186 8.31 -2.57 -3.12
N HIS A 187 9.63 -2.72 -2.98
CA HIS A 187 10.53 -2.98 -4.09
C HIS A 187 10.26 -4.34 -4.74
N ASP A 188 10.07 -5.40 -3.94
CA ASP A 188 9.71 -6.72 -4.46
C ASP A 188 8.37 -6.70 -5.20
N PHE A 189 7.38 -5.94 -4.71
CA PHE A 189 6.11 -5.75 -5.42
C PHE A 189 6.28 -5.01 -6.75
N ILE A 190 7.11 -3.96 -6.81
CA ILE A 190 7.41 -3.27 -8.07
C ILE A 190 8.10 -4.21 -9.06
N ARG A 191 8.97 -5.11 -8.59
CA ARG A 191 9.64 -6.11 -9.43
C ARG A 191 8.67 -7.15 -10.00
N LEU A 192 7.59 -7.49 -9.31
CA LEU A 192 6.53 -8.35 -9.88
C LEU A 192 5.93 -7.74 -11.15
N LEU A 193 5.83 -6.41 -11.24
CA LEU A 193 5.35 -5.70 -12.43
C LEU A 193 6.33 -5.81 -13.61
N ALA A 194 7.56 -6.24 -13.37
CA ALA A 194 8.55 -6.58 -14.38
C ALA A 194 8.55 -8.07 -14.75
N ASN A 195 7.54 -8.84 -14.32
CA ASN A 195 7.40 -10.30 -14.46
C ASN A 195 8.42 -11.12 -13.66
N ASP A 196 9.03 -10.55 -12.61
CA ASP A 196 9.79 -11.34 -11.65
C ASP A 196 8.85 -12.25 -10.85
N PRO A 197 9.30 -13.43 -10.41
CA PRO A 197 8.52 -14.27 -9.50
C PRO A 197 8.37 -13.61 -8.11
N PRO A 198 7.28 -13.92 -7.38
CA PRO A 198 7.11 -13.45 -6.01
C PRO A 198 8.20 -14.01 -5.11
N ARG A 199 8.67 -13.18 -4.16
CA ARG A 199 9.76 -13.50 -3.23
C ARG A 199 9.42 -13.03 -1.82
N GLY A 200 10.19 -13.52 -0.84
CA GLY A 200 10.03 -13.15 0.56
C GLY A 200 8.59 -13.37 1.04
N VAL A 201 8.03 -12.36 1.72
CA VAL A 201 6.65 -12.38 2.23
C VAL A 201 5.60 -12.41 1.11
N LEU A 202 5.87 -11.85 -0.06
CA LEU A 202 4.90 -11.82 -1.17
C LEU A 202 4.65 -13.20 -1.79
N ALA A 203 5.60 -14.14 -1.63
CA ALA A 203 5.46 -15.53 -2.07
C ALA A 203 4.69 -16.42 -1.07
N GLN A 204 4.34 -15.88 0.10
CA GLN A 204 3.78 -16.69 1.17
C GLN A 204 2.26 -16.80 1.02
N PRO A 205 1.69 -18.01 1.18
CA PRO A 205 0.26 -18.17 1.38
C PRO A 205 -0.21 -17.44 2.64
N VAL A 206 -1.52 -17.18 2.73
CA VAL A 206 -2.17 -16.63 3.92
C VAL A 206 -1.73 -17.38 5.17
N THR A 207 -1.30 -16.62 6.17
CA THR A 207 -0.88 -17.14 7.48
C THR A 207 -1.91 -16.89 8.56
N HIS A 208 -2.69 -15.81 8.45
CA HIS A 208 -3.62 -15.37 9.48
C HIS A 208 -4.99 -14.98 8.91
N VAL A 209 -6.07 -15.55 9.43
CA VAL A 209 -7.46 -15.24 9.01
C VAL A 209 -7.95 -13.89 9.53
N ALA A 210 -7.45 -13.48 10.69
CA ALA A 210 -7.66 -12.19 11.34
C ALA A 210 -6.34 -11.71 11.96
N TYR A 211 -6.30 -10.51 12.53
CA TYR A 211 -5.09 -10.05 13.22
C TYR A 211 -4.69 -11.02 14.34
N ASP A 212 -3.45 -11.50 14.31
CA ASP A 212 -2.85 -12.42 15.28
C ASP A 212 -3.58 -13.77 15.46
N GLN A 213 -4.46 -14.13 14.51
CA GLN A 213 -5.14 -15.42 14.47
C GLN A 213 -4.64 -16.27 13.29
N TRP A 214 -3.80 -17.25 13.56
CA TRP A 214 -3.31 -18.22 12.57
C TRP A 214 -4.45 -18.95 11.88
N VAL A 215 -4.24 -19.31 10.60
CA VAL A 215 -5.17 -20.19 9.87
C VAL A 215 -5.29 -21.56 10.53
N ASP A 216 -4.17 -22.14 10.96
CA ASP A 216 -4.07 -23.39 11.69
C ASP A 216 -2.64 -23.57 12.28
N ALA A 217 -2.47 -24.59 13.12
CA ALA A 217 -1.20 -24.90 13.78
C ALA A 217 -0.11 -25.39 12.82
N GLU A 218 -0.46 -26.03 11.70
CA GLU A 218 0.51 -26.51 10.71
C GLU A 218 1.07 -25.36 9.88
N ARG A 219 0.26 -24.34 9.59
CA ARG A 219 0.73 -23.11 8.98
C ARG A 219 1.66 -22.34 9.92
N GLN A 220 1.34 -22.30 11.21
CA GLN A 220 2.22 -21.69 12.20
C GLN A 220 3.59 -22.36 12.26
N LYS A 221 3.65 -23.70 12.23
CA LYS A 221 4.91 -24.45 12.21
C LYS A 221 5.70 -24.29 10.91
N SER A 222 5.00 -24.23 9.78
CA SER A 222 5.63 -24.18 8.44
C SER A 222 6.02 -22.78 7.98
N TYR A 223 5.61 -21.72 8.68
CA TYR A 223 5.96 -20.36 8.29
C TYR A 223 7.40 -20.03 8.73
N PRO A 224 8.27 -19.55 7.81
CA PRO A 224 9.67 -19.26 8.15
C PRO A 224 9.79 -18.30 9.33
N ALA A 225 10.61 -18.65 10.33
CA ALA A 225 10.69 -17.93 11.59
C ALA A 225 11.14 -16.46 11.43
N ASP A 226 12.03 -16.20 10.48
CA ASP A 226 12.49 -14.86 10.13
C ASP A 226 11.33 -14.00 9.61
N LEU A 227 10.47 -14.56 8.75
CA LEU A 227 9.26 -13.90 8.27
C LEU A 227 8.18 -13.81 9.36
N ALA A 228 8.03 -14.84 10.19
CA ALA A 228 7.07 -14.88 11.30
C ALA A 228 7.31 -13.78 12.33
N SER A 229 8.57 -13.40 12.54
CA SER A 229 8.94 -12.29 13.42
C SER A 229 8.54 -10.91 12.88
N LYS A 230 8.34 -10.79 11.55
CA LYS A 230 8.17 -9.51 10.85
C LYS A 230 6.80 -9.31 10.22
N TRP A 231 6.13 -10.39 9.82
CA TRP A 231 5.01 -10.31 8.88
C TRP A 231 3.86 -11.26 9.24
N GLN A 232 2.63 -10.75 9.15
CA GLN A 232 1.42 -11.57 8.99
C GLN A 232 0.86 -11.37 7.57
N VAL A 233 0.34 -12.44 6.98
CA VAL A 233 -0.23 -12.46 5.62
C VAL A 233 -1.71 -12.78 5.72
N HIS A 234 -2.56 -11.87 5.25
CA HIS A 234 -4.02 -11.93 5.38
C HIS A 234 -4.74 -12.15 4.05
N VAL A 235 -4.13 -11.67 2.95
CA VAL A 235 -4.57 -11.91 1.57
C VAL A 235 -3.31 -12.11 0.73
N SER A 236 -3.29 -13.13 -0.13
CA SER A 236 -2.16 -13.44 -1.00
C SER A 236 -2.61 -14.26 -2.22
N PRO A 237 -2.08 -14.00 -3.43
CA PRO A 237 -2.33 -14.84 -4.60
C PRO A 237 -1.81 -16.27 -4.43
N ALA A 238 -0.77 -16.48 -3.62
CA ALA A 238 -0.21 -17.81 -3.35
C ALA A 238 -1.18 -18.77 -2.63
N SER A 239 -2.33 -18.28 -2.19
CA SER A 239 -3.42 -19.09 -1.65
C SER A 239 -4.47 -19.49 -2.69
N LEU A 240 -4.47 -18.90 -3.89
CA LEU A 240 -5.43 -19.24 -4.96
C LEU A 240 -5.17 -20.65 -5.51
N ASP A 241 -3.90 -21.02 -5.69
CA ASP A 241 -3.50 -22.33 -6.24
C ASP A 241 -3.87 -23.52 -5.33
N LYS A 242 -4.18 -23.27 -4.05
CA LYS A 242 -4.64 -24.32 -3.13
C LYS A 242 -6.14 -24.64 -3.22
N HIS A 243 -6.91 -23.82 -3.94
CA HIS A 243 -8.36 -24.01 -4.11
C HIS A 243 -8.76 -24.39 -5.54
N ALA A 244 -7.86 -24.35 -6.51
CA ALA A 244 -8.14 -24.73 -7.90
C ALA A 244 -8.35 -26.25 -8.13
N GLY A 245 -8.38 -27.05 -7.05
CA GLY A 245 -8.58 -28.50 -7.10
C GLY A 245 -9.69 -29.02 -6.16
N LEU A 246 -10.65 -28.16 -5.77
CA LEU A 246 -11.77 -28.53 -4.90
C LEU A 246 -13.15 -28.19 -5.49
N ASP A 247 -13.24 -28.01 -6.81
CA ASP A 247 -14.52 -28.02 -7.54
C ASP A 247 -14.83 -29.43 -8.06
#